data_AF-A0A8T5XE93-F1
#
_entry.id   AF-A0A8T5XE93-F1
#
_cell.length_a   1.000
_cell.length_b   1.000
_cell.length_c   1.000
_cell.angle_alpha   90.00
_cell.angle_beta   90.00
_cell.angle_gamma   90.00
#
_symmetry.space_group_name_H-M   'P 1'
#
loop_
_entity.id
_entity.type
_entity.pdbx_description
1 polymer ?
#
loop_
_entity_poly.entity_id
_entity_poly.type
_entity_poly.pdbx_seq_one_letter_code
_entity_poly.pdbx_strand_id
1 'polypeptide(L)'
;MKTIKNRLDTYCGLYCGSCEIFITNQKGEVKETAKKWGMNPDDLYCNGCKTDTTSVFCRNCEIKECAKNNEVEFCFQCRDFPCEKIIEFKNDENPHHTIVLKNLTSIKEMGINKWLKEQEKRWSCPNCQENFSWYDEKCLNCGSSLKSCIDDENEINK
;
A
#
# COMPACT_ATOMS: atom_id res chain seq x y z
N MET A 1 -7.34 21.07 14.64
CA MET A 1 -6.77 19.71 14.76
C MET A 1 -5.53 19.66 13.87
N LYS A 2 -4.35 19.33 14.42
CA LYS A 2 -3.15 19.15 13.60
C LYS A 2 -3.37 17.87 12.79
N THR A 3 -3.46 17.97 11.47
CA THR A 3 -3.49 16.82 10.57
C THR A 3 -2.19 16.05 10.76
N ILE A 4 -2.26 14.90 11.44
CA ILE A 4 -1.11 13.99 11.53
C ILE A 4 -0.89 13.47 10.11
N LYS A 5 0.25 13.85 9.51
CA LYS A 5 0.64 13.34 8.20
C LYS A 5 1.04 11.87 8.39
N ASN A 6 0.11 10.96 8.13
CA ASN A 6 0.35 9.53 8.23
C ASN A 6 1.47 9.11 7.25
N ARG A 7 2.33 8.19 7.70
CA ARG A 7 3.31 7.55 6.82
C ARG A 7 2.59 6.65 5.82
N LEU A 8 2.92 6.81 4.54
CA LEU A 8 2.34 6.01 3.46
C LEU A 8 3.22 4.83 3.04
N ASP A 9 4.38 4.67 3.68
CA ASP A 9 5.27 3.55 3.46
C ASP A 9 5.00 2.39 4.42
N THR A 10 5.29 1.17 3.97
CA THR A 10 5.10 -0.05 4.76
C THR A 10 6.43 -0.78 4.94
N TYR A 11 6.45 -1.74 5.87
CA TYR A 11 7.63 -2.59 6.07
C TYR A 11 7.99 -3.41 4.83
N CYS A 12 6.99 -3.89 4.08
CA CYS A 12 7.16 -4.70 2.88
C CYS A 12 7.36 -3.89 1.58
N GLY A 13 7.29 -2.56 1.62
CA GLY A 13 7.44 -1.73 0.41
C GLY A 13 6.16 -1.55 -0.41
N LEU A 14 4.99 -1.96 0.09
CA LEU A 14 3.71 -1.47 -0.42
C LEU A 14 3.54 0.03 -0.12
N TYR A 15 2.65 0.69 -0.87
CA TYR A 15 2.32 2.10 -0.70
C TYR A 15 0.88 2.28 -0.20
N CYS A 16 0.68 2.58 1.08
CA CYS A 16 -0.64 2.73 1.69
C CYS A 16 -1.51 3.81 1.02
N GLY A 17 -0.92 4.79 0.32
CA GLY A 17 -1.66 5.83 -0.37
C GLY A 17 -2.59 5.34 -1.48
N SER A 18 -2.43 4.08 -1.92
CA SER A 18 -3.26 3.42 -2.93
C SER A 18 -4.00 2.19 -2.41
N CYS A 19 -4.00 1.99 -1.10
CA CYS A 19 -4.86 0.98 -0.46
C CYS A 19 -6.28 1.53 -0.38
N GLU A 20 -7.26 0.80 -0.93
CA GLU A 20 -8.68 1.20 -0.92
C GLU A 20 -9.19 1.56 0.48
N ILE A 21 -8.81 0.75 1.47
CA ILE A 21 -9.23 0.96 2.87
C ILE A 21 -8.62 2.24 3.44
N PHE A 22 -7.34 2.49 3.15
CA PHE A 22 -6.68 3.71 3.60
C PHE A 22 -7.30 4.95 2.93
N ILE A 23 -7.55 4.90 1.62
CA ILE A 23 -8.22 5.98 0.87
C ILE A 23 -9.61 6.25 1.44
N THR A 24 -10.41 5.21 1.63
CA THR A 24 -11.75 5.29 2.23
C THR A 24 -11.70 5.95 3.61
N ASN A 25 -10.72 5.57 4.44
CA ASN A 25 -10.52 6.16 5.75
C ASN A 25 -10.17 7.65 5.66
N GLN A 26 -9.29 8.04 4.74
CA GLN A 26 -8.94 9.46 4.51
C GLN A 26 -10.13 10.29 4.02
N LYS A 27 -11.02 9.69 3.21
CA LYS A 27 -12.25 10.34 2.72
C LYS A 27 -13.37 10.39 3.76
N GLY A 28 -13.22 9.70 4.89
CA GLY A 28 -14.26 9.63 5.93
C GLY A 28 -15.43 8.71 5.56
N GLU A 29 -15.22 7.79 4.62
CA GLU A 29 -16.26 6.94 4.00
C GLU A 29 -16.30 5.50 4.59
N VAL A 30 -15.62 5.28 5.72
CA VAL A 30 -15.45 3.94 6.32
C VAL A 30 -16.78 3.25 6.57
N LYS A 31 -17.79 3.98 7.05
CA LYS A 31 -19.10 3.41 7.39
C LYS A 31 -19.87 2.97 6.14
N GLU A 32 -19.80 3.78 5.09
CA GLU A 32 -20.43 3.52 3.79
C GLU A 32 -19.78 2.30 3.13
N THR A 33 -18.45 2.23 3.12
CA THR A 33 -17.71 1.07 2.58
C THR A 33 -17.96 -0.18 3.38
N ALA A 34 -17.93 -0.11 4.72
CA ALA A 34 -18.24 -1.25 5.58
C ALA A 34 -19.65 -1.79 5.31
N LYS A 35 -20.65 -0.90 5.15
CA LYS A 35 -22.01 -1.30 4.79
C LYS A 35 -22.05 -2.00 3.43
N LYS A 36 -21.37 -1.47 2.41
CA LYS A 36 -21.30 -2.08 1.06
C LYS A 36 -20.66 -3.46 1.09
N TRP A 37 -19.66 -3.66 1.95
CA TRP A 37 -18.90 -4.91 2.05
C TRP A 37 -19.49 -5.91 3.05
N GLY A 38 -20.53 -5.53 3.80
CA GLY A 38 -21.09 -6.37 4.87
C GLY A 38 -20.12 -6.59 6.03
N MET A 39 -19.24 -5.61 6.29
CA MET A 39 -18.21 -5.67 7.34
C MET A 39 -18.54 -4.74 8.50
N ASN A 40 -17.87 -4.95 9.64
CA ASN A 40 -17.89 -3.99 10.74
C ASN A 40 -17.01 -2.77 10.37
N PRO A 41 -17.51 -1.51 10.49
CA PRO A 41 -16.67 -0.32 10.31
C PRO A 41 -15.36 -0.33 11.11
N ASP A 42 -15.36 -0.92 12.31
CA ASP A 42 -14.17 -1.00 13.17
C ASP A 42 -13.05 -1.88 12.56
N ASP A 43 -13.41 -2.76 11.63
CA ASP A 43 -12.44 -3.57 10.89
C ASP A 43 -11.82 -2.84 9.70
N LEU A 44 -12.35 -1.67 9.33
CA LEU A 44 -11.88 -0.90 8.18
C LEU A 44 -11.14 0.40 8.57
N TYR A 45 -11.19 0.85 9.83
CA TYR A 45 -10.37 2.00 10.26
C TYR A 45 -8.88 1.70 10.10
N CYS A 46 -8.16 2.60 9.43
CA CYS A 46 -6.74 2.43 9.14
C CYS A 46 -6.01 3.77 9.03
N ASN A 47 -4.96 3.93 9.86
CA ASN A 47 -4.07 5.09 9.86
C ASN A 47 -2.71 4.80 9.19
N GLY A 48 -2.55 3.63 8.57
CA GLY A 48 -1.35 3.22 7.84
C GLY A 48 -0.56 2.12 8.55
N CYS A 49 0.23 1.37 7.78
CA CYS A 49 0.89 0.14 8.22
C CYS A 49 1.75 0.31 9.50
N LYS A 50 2.50 1.42 9.57
CA LYS A 50 3.43 1.76 10.66
C LYS A 50 2.75 2.53 11.80
N THR A 51 1.46 2.28 12.02
CA THR A 51 0.68 2.83 13.14
C THR A 51 0.03 1.71 13.96
N ASP A 52 -0.55 2.09 15.10
CA ASP A 52 -1.29 1.18 15.98
C ASP A 52 -2.73 0.92 15.49
N THR A 53 -3.25 1.76 14.60
CA THR A 53 -4.60 1.60 14.03
C THR A 53 -4.49 1.12 12.59
N THR A 54 -4.69 -0.18 12.38
CA THR A 54 -4.75 -0.78 11.04
C THR A 54 -6.02 -1.60 10.88
N SER A 55 -6.52 -1.66 9.64
CA SER A 55 -7.68 -2.49 9.28
C SER A 55 -7.42 -3.97 9.56
N VAL A 56 -8.48 -4.77 9.58
CA VAL A 56 -8.43 -6.22 9.85
C VAL A 56 -7.43 -6.95 8.95
N PHE A 57 -7.28 -6.52 7.69
CA PHE A 57 -6.34 -7.10 6.72
C PHE A 57 -4.86 -6.86 7.05
N CYS A 58 -4.57 -5.83 7.84
CA CYS A 58 -3.20 -5.48 8.24
C CYS A 58 -2.94 -5.64 9.75
N ARG A 59 -4.00 -5.85 10.56
CA ARG A 59 -3.94 -5.96 12.02
C ARG A 59 -3.05 -7.12 12.46
N ASN A 60 -3.16 -8.27 11.79
CA ASN A 60 -2.40 -9.49 12.07
C ASN A 60 -1.44 -9.85 10.92
N CYS A 61 -0.83 -8.84 10.28
CA CYS A 61 0.12 -9.07 9.18
C CYS A 61 1.46 -9.60 9.71
N GLU A 62 1.82 -10.83 9.32
CA GLU A 62 3.06 -11.48 9.78
C GLU A 62 4.33 -10.75 9.35
N ILE A 63 4.33 -10.08 8.19
CA ILE A 63 5.50 -9.31 7.74
C ILE A 63 5.70 -8.07 8.62
N LYS A 64 4.61 -7.40 9.00
CA LYS A 64 4.64 -6.27 9.93
C LYS A 64 5.18 -6.71 11.30
N GLU A 65 4.69 -7.83 11.82
CA GLU A 65 5.17 -8.38 13.08
C GLU A 65 6.65 -8.78 13.01
N CYS A 66 7.04 -9.50 11.95
CA CYS A 66 8.43 -9.88 11.71
C CYS A 66 9.37 -8.67 11.66
N ALA A 67 8.99 -7.62 10.93
CA ALA A 67 9.80 -6.41 10.82
C ALA A 67 9.95 -5.68 12.17
N LYS A 68 8.87 -5.62 12.97
CA LYS A 68 8.92 -5.09 14.34
C LYS A 68 9.84 -5.91 15.24
N ASN A 69 9.75 -7.23 15.21
CA ASN A 69 10.57 -8.13 16.04
C ASN A 69 12.06 -8.08 15.67
N ASN A 70 12.37 -7.86 14.38
CA ASN A 70 13.74 -7.67 13.90
C ASN A 70 14.21 -6.21 13.98
N GLU A 71 13.39 -5.30 14.50
CA GLU A 71 13.69 -3.87 14.64
C GLU A 71 14.13 -3.20 13.32
N VAL A 72 13.55 -3.62 12.20
CA VAL A 72 13.82 -3.05 10.87
C VAL A 72 12.71 -2.10 10.41
N GLU A 73 13.09 -1.00 9.77
CA GLU A 73 12.15 -0.08 9.14
C GLU A 73 11.62 -0.64 7.81
N PHE A 74 12.40 -1.43 7.10
CA PHE A 74 12.03 -2.04 5.82
C PHE A 74 12.62 -3.43 5.70
N CYS A 75 11.91 -4.35 5.06
CA CYS A 75 12.39 -5.73 4.89
C CYS A 75 13.77 -5.82 4.21
N PHE A 76 14.16 -4.85 3.36
CA PHE A 76 15.48 -4.84 2.72
C PHE A 76 16.65 -4.68 3.70
N GLN A 77 16.37 -4.26 4.93
CA GLN A 77 17.38 -4.09 5.98
C GLN A 77 17.64 -5.39 6.74
N CYS A 78 16.79 -6.41 6.58
CA CYS A 78 17.06 -7.74 7.13
C CYS A 78 18.30 -8.34 6.47
N ARG A 79 19.12 -9.04 7.26
CA ARG A 79 20.30 -9.76 6.76
C ARG A 79 19.94 -10.80 5.69
N ASP A 80 18.79 -11.44 5.87
CA ASP A 80 18.33 -12.53 5.01
C ASP A 80 17.49 -12.04 3.82
N PHE A 81 17.50 -10.74 3.52
CA PHE A 81 16.71 -10.19 2.42
C PHE A 81 17.29 -10.53 1.03
N PRO A 82 16.48 -10.97 0.06
CA PRO A 82 15.06 -11.33 0.19
C PRO A 82 14.88 -12.70 0.86
N CYS A 83 14.09 -12.75 1.94
CA CYS A 83 13.79 -13.99 2.64
C CYS A 83 12.55 -14.69 2.06
N GLU A 84 12.34 -15.95 2.41
CA GLU A 84 11.21 -16.76 1.94
C GLU A 84 9.86 -16.05 2.14
N LYS A 85 9.60 -15.51 3.34
CA LYS A 85 8.34 -14.81 3.66
C LYS A 85 8.01 -13.65 2.70
N ILE A 86 8.99 -12.84 2.31
CA ILE A 86 8.74 -11.71 1.37
C ILE A 86 8.65 -12.20 -0.08
N ILE A 87 9.30 -13.32 -0.42
CA ILE A 87 9.20 -13.95 -1.73
C ILE A 87 7.82 -14.59 -1.90
N GLU A 88 7.33 -15.32 -0.90
CA GLU A 88 5.97 -15.87 -0.88
C GLU A 88 4.93 -14.77 -0.98
N PHE A 89 5.06 -13.70 -0.18
CA PHE A 89 4.16 -12.55 -0.26
C PHE A 89 4.13 -11.91 -1.64
N LYS A 90 5.28 -11.80 -2.33
CA LYS A 90 5.36 -11.28 -3.70
C LYS A 90 4.66 -12.20 -4.72
N ASN A 91 4.55 -13.49 -4.44
CA ASN A 91 4.07 -14.50 -5.39
C ASN A 91 2.68 -15.06 -5.01
N ASP A 92 1.97 -14.42 -4.09
CA ASP A 92 0.62 -14.82 -3.71
C ASP A 92 -0.41 -14.41 -4.80
N GLU A 93 -1.68 -14.69 -4.56
CA GLU A 93 -2.75 -14.38 -5.51
C GLU A 93 -3.08 -12.88 -5.64
N ASN A 94 -2.38 -11.97 -4.95
CA ASN A 94 -2.70 -10.55 -4.91
C ASN A 94 -1.75 -9.73 -5.82
N PRO A 95 -2.18 -9.26 -7.00
CA PRO A 95 -1.29 -8.58 -7.96
C PRO A 95 -0.55 -7.36 -7.40
N HIS A 96 -1.17 -6.63 -6.48
CA HIS A 96 -0.54 -5.49 -5.82
C HIS A 96 0.67 -5.86 -4.94
N HIS A 97 0.85 -7.14 -4.58
CA HIS A 97 2.02 -7.62 -3.86
C HIS A 97 3.22 -7.88 -4.78
N THR A 98 3.02 -8.12 -6.07
CA THR A 98 4.09 -8.44 -7.03
C THR A 98 5.20 -7.36 -7.09
N ILE A 99 4.86 -6.12 -6.77
CA ILE A 99 5.76 -4.95 -6.80
C ILE A 99 6.75 -4.86 -5.61
N VAL A 100 6.53 -5.60 -4.51
CA VAL A 100 7.22 -5.33 -3.22
C VAL A 100 8.73 -5.36 -3.30
N LEU A 101 9.34 -6.33 -3.98
CA LEU A 101 10.81 -6.40 -4.09
C LEU A 101 11.38 -5.23 -4.88
N LYS A 102 10.70 -4.81 -5.96
CA LYS A 102 11.10 -3.64 -6.76
C LYS A 102 11.00 -2.36 -5.92
N ASN A 103 9.93 -2.20 -5.15
CA ASN A 103 9.77 -1.04 -4.28
C ASN A 103 10.82 -1.01 -3.16
N LEU A 104 11.08 -2.14 -2.51
CA LEU A 104 12.12 -2.24 -1.47
C LEU A 104 13.51 -1.90 -2.00
N THR A 105 13.89 -2.40 -3.18
CA THR A 105 15.13 -2.02 -3.87
C THR A 105 15.15 -0.53 -4.19
N SER A 106 14.05 0.02 -4.70
CA SER A 106 13.94 1.46 -5.00
C SER A 106 14.13 2.31 -3.75
N ILE A 107 13.47 1.98 -2.64
CA ILE A 107 13.60 2.69 -1.36
C ILE A 107 15.05 2.66 -0.86
N LYS A 108 15.72 1.50 -0.98
CA LYS A 108 17.14 1.34 -0.62
C LYS A 108 18.05 2.24 -1.44
N GLU A 109 17.82 2.35 -2.74
CA GLU A 109 18.68 3.09 -3.68
C GLU A 109 18.44 4.60 -3.64
N MET A 110 17.18 5.02 -3.62
CA MET A 110 16.81 6.43 -3.80
C MET A 110 16.38 7.14 -2.51
N GLY A 111 16.17 6.38 -1.43
CA GLY A 111 15.67 6.87 -0.16
C GLY A 111 14.16 7.10 -0.13
N ILE A 112 13.59 7.04 1.07
CA ILE A 112 12.14 7.01 1.26
C ILE A 112 11.41 8.27 0.77
N ASN A 113 12.00 9.45 0.99
CA ASN A 113 11.36 10.72 0.63
C ASN A 113 11.17 10.87 -0.88
N LYS A 114 12.14 10.39 -1.67
CA LYS A 114 12.04 10.43 -3.14
C LYS A 114 11.05 9.37 -3.62
N TRP A 115 11.15 8.15 -3.09
CA TRP A 115 10.22 7.06 -3.44
C TRP A 115 8.76 7.44 -3.16
N LEU A 116 8.46 8.06 -2.01
CA LEU A 116 7.10 8.49 -1.68
C LEU A 116 6.52 9.51 -2.69
N LYS A 117 7.34 10.46 -3.16
CA LYS A 117 6.92 11.42 -4.20
C LYS A 117 6.65 10.73 -5.54
N GLU A 118 7.44 9.71 -5.87
CA GLU A 118 7.24 8.92 -7.09
C GLU A 118 5.97 8.06 -6.99
N GLN A 119 5.70 7.47 -5.83
CA GLN A 119 4.46 6.71 -5.59
C GLN A 119 3.22 7.61 -5.62
N GLU A 120 3.27 8.78 -4.98
CA GLU A 120 2.19 9.77 -5.03
C GLU A 120 1.86 10.13 -6.48
N LYS A 121 2.87 10.40 -7.31
CA LYS A 121 2.68 10.67 -8.74
C LYS A 121 2.15 9.46 -9.51
N ARG A 122 2.67 8.25 -9.24
CA ARG A 122 2.27 6.99 -9.92
C ARG A 122 0.80 6.65 -9.69
N TRP A 123 0.29 6.97 -8.51
CA TRP A 123 -1.05 6.62 -8.07
C TRP A 123 -2.01 7.82 -8.02
N SER A 124 -1.67 8.88 -8.74
CA SER A 124 -2.54 10.00 -9.04
C SER A 124 -2.97 9.95 -10.50
N CYS A 125 -4.24 10.26 -10.75
CA CYS A 125 -4.78 10.32 -12.10
C CYS A 125 -3.96 11.31 -12.95
N PRO A 126 -3.47 10.92 -14.13
CA PRO A 126 -2.64 11.79 -14.96
C PRO A 126 -3.39 13.03 -15.48
N ASN A 127 -4.72 13.00 -15.48
CA ASN A 127 -5.57 14.09 -15.97
C ASN A 127 -6.02 15.04 -14.84
N CYS A 128 -6.53 14.52 -13.72
CA CYS A 128 -7.11 15.35 -12.65
C CYS A 128 -6.37 15.28 -11.30
N GLN A 129 -5.30 14.49 -11.20
CA GLN A 129 -4.45 14.31 -10.02
C GLN A 129 -5.10 13.62 -8.81
N GLU A 130 -6.41 13.31 -8.86
CA GLU A 130 -7.09 12.51 -7.84
C GLU A 130 -6.36 11.18 -7.63
N ASN A 131 -6.11 10.80 -6.38
CA ASN A 131 -5.51 9.51 -6.05
C ASN A 131 -6.52 8.37 -6.26
N PHE A 132 -6.01 7.19 -6.59
CA PHE A 132 -6.82 6.02 -6.88
C PHE A 132 -6.27 4.74 -6.23
N SER A 133 -7.14 3.75 -6.06
CA SER A 133 -6.79 2.46 -5.48
C SER A 133 -5.98 1.59 -6.45
N TRP A 134 -5.18 0.67 -5.92
CA TRP A 134 -4.35 -0.25 -6.74
C TRP A 134 -5.11 -0.91 -7.90
N TYR A 135 -6.38 -1.24 -7.70
CA TYR A 135 -7.21 -1.97 -8.66
C TYR A 135 -8.07 -1.08 -9.56
N ASP A 136 -8.05 0.24 -9.40
CA ASP A 136 -8.86 1.13 -10.24
C ASP A 136 -8.27 1.22 -11.67
N GLU A 137 -9.05 0.80 -12.66
CA GLU A 137 -8.72 0.93 -14.09
C GLU A 137 -9.22 2.26 -14.70
N LYS A 138 -10.14 2.94 -14.01
CA LYS A 138 -10.72 4.23 -14.43
C LYS A 138 -10.81 5.18 -13.25
N CYS A 139 -10.47 6.44 -13.47
CA CYS A 139 -10.55 7.46 -12.44
C CYS A 139 -12.00 7.73 -12.05
N LEU A 140 -12.32 7.56 -10.77
CA LEU A 140 -13.67 7.80 -10.23
C LEU A 140 -14.09 9.28 -10.31
N ASN A 141 -13.15 10.21 -10.46
CA ASN A 141 -13.42 11.64 -10.58
C ASN A 141 -13.62 12.10 -12.03
N CYS A 142 -12.74 11.72 -12.97
CA CYS A 142 -12.78 12.24 -14.35
C CYS A 142 -12.93 11.19 -15.45
N GLY A 143 -13.01 9.90 -15.11
CA GLY A 143 -13.24 8.81 -16.06
C GLY A 143 -12.06 8.42 -16.95
N SER A 144 -10.90 9.08 -16.82
CA SER A 144 -9.69 8.71 -17.58
C SER A 144 -9.21 7.30 -17.23
N SER A 145 -8.67 6.58 -18.23
CA SER A 145 -8.03 5.29 -18.00
C SER A 145 -6.81 5.42 -17.08
N LEU A 146 -6.67 4.46 -16.17
CA LEU A 146 -5.61 4.39 -15.19
C LEU A 146 -4.78 3.13 -15.39
N LYS A 147 -3.53 3.18 -14.94
CA LYS A 147 -2.65 2.02 -14.88
C LYS A 147 -2.80 1.35 -13.51
N SER A 148 -3.41 0.18 -13.47
CA SER A 148 -3.67 -0.60 -12.25
C SER A 148 -2.43 -1.37 -11.77
N CYS A 149 -2.53 -2.07 -10.64
CA CYS A 149 -1.51 -3.01 -10.19
C CYS A 149 -1.41 -4.26 -11.07
N ILE A 150 -2.47 -4.61 -11.80
CA ILE A 150 -2.46 -5.73 -12.77
C ILE A 150 -1.54 -5.38 -13.94
N ASP A 151 -1.56 -4.12 -14.38
CA ASP A 151 -0.62 -3.63 -15.39
C ASP A 151 0.82 -3.65 -14.88
N ASP A 152 1.05 -3.27 -13.62
CA ASP A 152 2.38 -3.36 -13.00
C ASP A 152 2.87 -4.81 -12.90
N GLU A 153 2.02 -5.75 -12.48
CA GLU A 153 2.34 -7.18 -12.45
C GLU A 153 2.69 -7.72 -13.83
N ASN A 154 1.88 -7.41 -14.84
CA ASN A 154 2.13 -7.81 -16.22
C ASN A 154 3.45 -7.24 -16.77
N GLU A 155 3.90 -6.08 -16.30
CA GLU A 155 5.22 -5.53 -16.66
C GLU A 155 6.37 -6.18 -15.91
N ILE A 156 6.16 -6.63 -14.67
CA ILE A 156 7.19 -7.29 -13.86
C ILE A 156 7.43 -8.72 -14.33
N ASN A 157 6.38 -9.39 -14.82
CA ASN A 157 6.44 -10.79 -15.26
C ASN A 157 6.83 -10.97 -16.74
N LYS A 158 7.05 -9.87 -17.49
CA LYS A 158 7.58 -9.89 -18.86
C LYS A 158 9.09 -10.00 -18.89
#